data_AF-A0A2E1QK96-F1
#
_entry.id   AF-A0A2E1QK96-F1
#
_cell.length_a   1.000
_cell.length_b   1.000
_cell.length_c   1.000
_cell.angle_alpha   90.00
_cell.angle_beta   90.00
_cell.angle_gamma   90.00
#
_symmetry.space_group_name_H-M   'P 1'
#
loop_
_entity.id
_entity.type
_entity.pdbx_description
1 polymer ?
#
loop_
_entity_poly.entity_id
_entity_poly.type
_entity_poly.pdbx_seq_one_letter_code
_entity_poly.pdbx_strand_id
1 'polypeptide(L)'
;MSNWDKNLFIDHLREQCTREVAKVGVMIIEFSEKHADDISWGRGSDHGTLTYRCDTDVGAVPLFHMTSTGQLNLQINFMRSKDIPPMVLRDVVLKLEANFLRDYDDIEYPSDVFVPMDELFHTSNQIEKFLKTIEGATYRLRQ
;
A
#
# COMPACT_ATOMS: atom_id res chain seq x y z
N MET A 1 -14.88 -11.39 17.43
CA MET A 1 -14.04 -10.64 16.47
C MET A 1 -13.15 -11.67 15.80
N SER A 2 -13.45 -12.06 14.56
CA SER A 2 -12.56 -12.89 13.77
C SER A 2 -11.32 -12.07 13.45
N ASN A 3 -10.13 -12.60 13.76
CA ASN A 3 -8.90 -12.04 13.20
C ASN A 3 -8.93 -12.31 11.70
N TRP A 4 -8.65 -11.30 10.89
CA TRP A 4 -8.45 -11.54 9.47
C TRP A 4 -7.17 -12.34 9.26
N ASP A 5 -7.19 -13.19 8.25
CA ASP A 5 -6.01 -13.82 7.71
C ASP A 5 -6.01 -13.66 6.19
N LYS A 6 -4.92 -14.09 5.55
CA LYS A 6 -4.76 -14.00 4.11
C LYS A 6 -5.91 -14.66 3.33
N ASN A 7 -6.33 -15.85 3.74
CA ASN A 7 -7.31 -16.62 2.99
C ASN A 7 -8.66 -15.92 3.05
N LEU A 8 -9.10 -15.56 4.26
CA LEU A 8 -10.33 -14.82 4.47
C LEU A 8 -10.33 -13.48 3.71
N PHE A 9 -9.19 -12.78 3.70
CA PHE A 9 -9.03 -11.52 2.98
C PHE A 9 -9.18 -11.72 1.47
N ILE A 10 -8.52 -12.72 0.88
CA ILE A 10 -8.58 -12.99 -0.56
C ILE A 10 -9.98 -13.41 -0.98
N ASP A 11 -10.64 -14.25 -0.18
CA ASP A 11 -12.00 -14.71 -0.46
C ASP A 11 -12.97 -13.52 -0.45
N HIS A 12 -12.93 -12.70 0.59
CA HIS A 12 -13.75 -11.49 0.65
C HIS A 12 -13.45 -10.48 -0.47
N LEU A 13 -12.17 -10.32 -0.85
CA LEU A 13 -11.78 -9.46 -1.96
C LEU A 13 -12.38 -9.93 -3.29
N ARG A 14 -12.41 -11.25 -3.53
CA ARG A 14 -13.01 -11.84 -4.74
C ARG A 14 -14.53 -11.75 -4.75
N GLU A 15 -15.15 -11.75 -3.57
CA GLU A 15 -16.61 -11.60 -3.43
C GLU A 15 -17.07 -10.15 -3.62
N GLN A 16 -16.32 -9.17 -3.09
CA GLN A 16 -16.74 -7.77 -3.09
C GLN A 16 -16.27 -6.95 -4.29
N CYS A 17 -15.16 -7.35 -4.93
CA CYS A 17 -14.54 -6.57 -5.99
C CYS A 17 -14.73 -7.19 -7.37
N THR A 18 -14.49 -6.37 -8.41
CA THR A 18 -14.38 -6.87 -9.78
C THR A 18 -13.21 -7.85 -9.90
N ARG A 19 -13.24 -8.70 -10.94
CA ARG A 19 -12.18 -9.68 -11.18
C ARG A 19 -10.82 -9.01 -11.36
N GLU A 20 -10.80 -7.84 -11.99
CA GLU A 20 -9.61 -7.03 -12.23
C GLU A 20 -9.03 -6.51 -10.92
N VAL A 21 -9.84 -5.89 -10.06
CA VAL A 21 -9.42 -5.40 -8.75
C VAL A 21 -8.97 -6.54 -7.84
N ALA A 22 -9.71 -7.65 -7.82
CA ALA A 22 -9.33 -8.83 -7.05
C ALA A 22 -7.97 -9.40 -7.50
N LYS A 23 -7.69 -9.41 -8.82
CA LYS A 23 -6.39 -9.82 -9.35
C LYS A 23 -5.27 -8.86 -8.90
N VAL A 24 -5.50 -7.55 -8.96
CA VAL A 24 -4.54 -6.54 -8.47
C VAL A 24 -4.25 -6.75 -6.99
N GLY A 25 -5.29 -6.88 -6.15
CA GLY A 25 -5.11 -7.08 -4.72
C GLY A 25 -4.37 -8.37 -4.38
N VAL A 26 -4.62 -9.48 -5.09
CA VAL A 26 -3.83 -10.72 -4.92
C VAL A 26 -2.35 -10.49 -5.26
N MET A 27 -2.04 -9.77 -6.34
CA MET A 27 -0.64 -9.44 -6.68
C MET A 27 0.03 -8.59 -5.59
N ILE A 28 -0.69 -7.64 -4.99
CA ILE A 28 -0.19 -6.82 -3.88
C ILE A 28 0.04 -7.68 -2.64
N ILE A 29 -0.83 -8.65 -2.34
CA ILE A 29 -0.66 -9.59 -1.22
C ILE A 29 0.59 -10.44 -1.41
N GLU A 30 0.74 -11.08 -2.57
CA GLU A 30 1.90 -11.94 -2.88
C GLU A 30 3.20 -11.14 -2.83
N PHE A 31 3.19 -9.90 -3.34
CA PHE A 31 4.30 -8.98 -3.19
C PHE A 31 4.60 -8.68 -1.72
N SER A 32 3.57 -8.39 -0.93
CA SER A 32 3.72 -8.05 0.49
C SER A 32 4.40 -9.18 1.24
N GLU A 33 3.93 -10.43 1.08
CA GLU A 33 4.51 -11.62 1.73
C GLU A 33 5.99 -11.82 1.44
N LYS A 34 6.45 -11.40 0.26
CA LYS A 34 7.83 -11.58 -0.17
C LYS A 34 8.74 -10.44 0.30
N HIS A 35 8.22 -9.22 0.39
CA HIS A 35 9.05 -8.02 0.50
C HIS A 35 8.87 -7.25 1.81
N ALA A 36 7.72 -7.35 2.48
CA ALA A 36 7.49 -6.69 3.76
C ALA A 36 8.34 -7.31 4.87
N ASP A 37 8.70 -6.51 5.87
CA ASP A 37 9.28 -7.03 7.12
C ASP A 37 8.18 -7.55 8.05
N ASP A 38 7.03 -6.88 8.06
CA ASP A 38 5.84 -7.30 8.80
C ASP A 38 4.56 -7.05 7.98
N ILE A 39 3.59 -7.96 8.13
CA ILE A 39 2.26 -7.85 7.56
C ILE A 39 1.25 -8.13 8.66
N SER A 40 0.32 -7.19 8.87
CA SER A 40 -0.86 -7.46 9.69
C SER A 40 -2.13 -7.46 8.86
N TRP A 41 -3.02 -8.37 9.25
CA TRP A 41 -4.39 -8.48 8.78
C TRP A 41 -5.27 -7.99 9.93
N GLY A 42 -5.93 -6.85 9.75
CA GLY A 42 -6.66 -6.12 10.81
C GLY A 42 -7.74 -6.93 11.52
N ARG A 43 -8.46 -6.29 12.47
CA ARG A 43 -9.48 -6.95 13.32
C ARG A 43 -10.89 -6.39 13.13
N GLY A 44 -11.22 -5.97 11.92
CA GLY A 44 -12.54 -5.41 11.57
C GLY A 44 -13.62 -6.49 11.40
N SER A 45 -14.89 -6.13 11.62
CA SER A 45 -16.03 -7.00 11.29
C SER A 45 -16.46 -6.92 9.84
N ASP A 46 -16.26 -5.76 9.21
CA ASP A 46 -16.92 -5.43 7.93
C ASP A 46 -16.01 -5.69 6.73
N HIS A 47 -14.72 -5.45 6.89
CA HIS A 47 -13.70 -5.74 5.90
C HIS A 47 -12.35 -5.95 6.58
N GLY A 48 -11.45 -6.62 5.87
CA GLY A 48 -10.07 -6.82 6.27
C GLY A 48 -9.22 -5.62 5.86
N THR A 49 -8.16 -5.38 6.62
CA THR A 49 -7.13 -4.40 6.28
C THR A 49 -5.77 -5.08 6.33
N LEU A 50 -5.09 -5.17 5.19
CA LEU A 50 -3.69 -5.52 5.12
C LEU A 50 -2.88 -4.24 5.38
N THR A 51 -1.90 -4.34 6.27
CA THR A 51 -0.87 -3.30 6.48
C THR A 51 0.49 -3.84 6.09
N TYR A 52 1.14 -3.20 5.12
CA TYR A 52 2.52 -3.46 4.75
C TYR A 52 3.45 -2.62 5.60
N ARG A 53 4.37 -3.23 6.35
CA ARG A 53 5.39 -2.53 7.15
C ARG A 53 6.81 -2.89 6.70
N CYS A 54 7.66 -1.87 6.76
CA CYS A 54 9.11 -1.96 6.61
C CYS A 54 9.74 -1.61 7.95
N ASP A 55 10.75 -2.36 8.37
CA ASP A 55 11.56 -1.99 9.51
C ASP A 55 12.56 -0.90 9.11
N THR A 56 12.71 0.10 9.97
CA THR A 56 13.58 1.26 9.78
C THR A 56 14.27 1.59 11.10
N ASP A 57 15.27 2.47 11.08
CA ASP A 57 15.95 2.93 12.30
C ASP A 57 15.01 3.62 13.31
N VAL A 58 13.88 4.14 12.83
CA VAL A 58 12.86 4.80 13.67
C VAL A 58 11.71 3.87 14.07
N GLY A 59 11.86 2.57 13.80
CA GLY A 59 10.88 1.52 14.05
C GLY A 59 10.13 1.07 12.79
N ALA A 60 9.11 0.23 12.97
CA ALA A 60 8.32 -0.30 11.87
C ALA A 60 7.41 0.79 11.27
N VAL A 61 7.58 1.07 9.98
CA VAL A 61 6.88 2.12 9.23
C VAL A 61 5.95 1.50 8.19
N PRO A 62 4.63 1.78 8.23
CA PRO A 62 3.72 1.34 7.21
C PRO A 62 3.93 2.15 5.92
N LEU A 63 4.00 1.47 4.76
CA LEU A 63 4.11 2.14 3.45
C LEU A 63 2.75 2.26 2.76
N PHE A 64 1.87 1.28 2.95
CA PHE A 64 0.50 1.34 2.49
C PHE A 64 -0.42 0.45 3.31
N HIS A 65 -1.72 0.75 3.24
CA HIS A 65 -2.80 -0.13 3.66
C HIS A 65 -3.62 -0.56 2.46
N MET A 66 -4.19 -1.76 2.53
CA MET A 66 -5.09 -2.29 1.52
C MET A 66 -6.31 -2.93 2.17
N THR A 67 -7.51 -2.61 1.71
CA THR A 67 -8.74 -3.22 2.23
C THR A 67 -9.20 -4.39 1.38
N SER A 68 -9.92 -5.35 1.98
CA SER A 68 -10.57 -6.44 1.25
C SER A 68 -11.80 -5.99 0.45
N THR A 69 -12.05 -4.68 0.38
CA THR A 69 -13.04 -4.01 -0.47
C THR A 69 -12.38 -3.30 -1.65
N GLY A 70 -11.08 -3.51 -1.89
CA GLY A 70 -10.39 -3.03 -3.07
C GLY A 70 -9.95 -1.57 -3.00
N GLN A 71 -9.65 -1.07 -1.79
CA GLN A 71 -9.09 0.26 -1.60
C GLN A 71 -7.62 0.18 -1.20
N LEU A 72 -6.85 1.19 -1.61
CA LEU A 72 -5.46 1.38 -1.27
C LEU A 72 -5.29 2.73 -0.57
N ASN A 73 -4.51 2.76 0.50
CA ASN A 73 -4.14 3.99 1.20
C ASN A 73 -2.61 4.08 1.28
N LEU A 74 -2.05 5.08 0.62
CA LEU A 74 -0.61 5.34 0.59
C LEU A 74 -0.24 6.17 1.83
N GLN A 75 0.66 5.65 2.66
CA GLN A 75 1.02 6.23 3.96
C GLN A 75 2.09 7.33 3.85
N ILE A 76 1.91 8.24 2.88
CA ILE A 76 2.90 9.29 2.54
C ILE A 76 2.99 10.33 3.66
N ASN A 77 1.86 10.80 4.17
CA ASN A 77 1.84 11.77 5.27
C ASN A 77 2.28 11.14 6.59
N PHE A 78 1.98 9.85 6.81
CA PHE A 78 2.58 9.12 7.92
C PHE A 78 4.11 9.17 7.80
N MET A 79 4.68 8.82 6.65
CA MET A 79 6.13 8.90 6.43
C MET A 79 6.68 10.32 6.60
N ARG A 80 5.98 11.37 6.14
CA ARG A 80 6.36 12.78 6.38
C ARG A 80 6.42 13.14 7.87
N SER A 81 5.49 12.60 8.65
CA SER A 81 5.43 12.84 10.10
C SER A 81 6.52 12.10 10.88
N LYS A 82 7.22 11.17 10.22
CA LYS A 82 8.34 10.41 10.77
C LYS A 82 9.65 10.99 10.26
N ASP A 83 10.73 10.72 10.99
CA ASP A 83 12.08 11.16 10.62
C ASP A 83 12.67 10.26 9.52
N ILE A 84 11.91 10.11 8.42
CA ILE A 84 12.29 9.32 7.26
C ILE A 84 13.28 10.13 6.43
N PRO A 85 14.39 9.52 5.94
CA PRO A 85 15.33 10.20 5.08
C PRO A 85 14.63 10.94 3.93
N PRO A 86 14.75 12.28 3.82
CA PRO A 86 13.97 13.06 2.86
C PRO A 86 14.16 12.64 1.40
N MET A 87 15.34 12.10 1.07
CA MET A 87 15.64 11.58 -0.26
C MET A 87 14.82 10.34 -0.61
N VAL A 88 14.52 9.47 0.37
CA VAL A 88 13.72 8.26 0.15
C VAL A 88 12.26 8.66 -0.06
N LEU A 89 11.72 9.51 0.82
CA LEU A 89 10.36 10.01 0.68
C LEU A 89 10.15 10.72 -0.66
N ARG A 90 11.09 11.58 -1.07
CA ARG A 90 11.02 12.29 -2.36
C ARG A 90 11.03 11.33 -3.55
N ASP A 91 11.86 10.29 -3.53
CA ASP A 91 11.91 9.29 -4.60
C ASP A 91 10.59 8.51 -4.71
N VAL A 92 10.01 8.13 -3.56
CA VAL A 92 8.70 7.47 -3.51
C VAL A 92 7.63 8.37 -4.10
N VAL A 93 7.52 9.61 -3.60
CA VAL A 93 6.52 10.57 -4.05
C VAL A 93 6.61 10.79 -5.56
N LEU A 94 7.77 11.17 -6.09
CA LEU A 94 7.94 11.43 -7.53
C LEU A 94 7.54 10.24 -8.41
N LYS A 95 7.85 9.02 -7.98
CA LYS A 95 7.49 7.81 -8.74
C LYS A 95 6.00 7.50 -8.68
N LEU A 96 5.36 7.72 -7.53
CA LEU A 96 3.91 7.53 -7.37
C LEU A 96 3.13 8.59 -8.14
N GLU A 97 3.56 9.86 -8.08
CA GLU A 97 2.97 10.96 -8.85
C GLU A 97 3.05 10.68 -10.35
N ALA A 98 4.23 10.29 -10.85
CA ALA A 98 4.42 9.94 -12.26
C ALA A 98 3.61 8.69 -12.69
N ASN A 99 3.30 7.78 -11.76
CA ASN A 99 2.57 6.54 -12.07
C ASN A 99 1.05 6.75 -12.08
N PHE A 100 0.54 7.54 -11.14
CA PHE A 100 -0.89 7.76 -10.93
C PHE A 100 -1.40 9.08 -11.52
N LEU A 101 -0.50 9.96 -11.99
CA LEU A 101 -0.83 11.30 -12.48
C LEU A 101 -1.61 12.10 -11.43
N ARG A 102 -1.16 12.05 -10.17
CA ARG A 102 -1.72 12.74 -9.01
C ARG A 102 -0.60 13.45 -8.28
N ASP A 103 -0.88 14.62 -7.72
CA ASP A 103 0.06 15.34 -6.88
C ASP A 103 -0.07 14.84 -5.44
N TYR A 104 1.04 14.45 -4.84
CA TYR A 104 1.06 13.92 -3.48
C TYR A 104 1.63 14.91 -2.48
N ASP A 105 1.73 16.20 -2.80
CA ASP A 105 2.26 17.25 -1.93
C ASP A 105 1.34 17.58 -0.72
N ASP A 106 1.77 18.53 0.13
CA ASP A 106 1.06 18.88 1.36
C ASP A 106 -0.25 19.66 1.10
N ILE A 107 -0.48 20.14 -0.13
CA ILE A 107 -1.65 20.92 -0.52
C ILE A 107 -2.71 20.00 -1.13
N GLU A 108 -2.33 19.20 -2.14
CA GLU A 108 -3.23 18.33 -2.88
C GLU A 108 -3.46 16.98 -2.17
N TYR A 109 -2.52 16.55 -1.31
CA TYR A 109 -2.63 15.32 -0.52
C TYR A 109 -2.31 15.56 0.96
N PRO A 110 -3.13 16.36 1.67
CA PRO A 110 -2.86 16.77 3.06
C PRO A 110 -3.03 15.64 4.09
N SER A 111 -3.64 14.52 3.70
CA SER A 111 -3.87 13.38 4.59
C SER A 111 -3.93 12.06 3.83
N ASP A 112 -3.51 10.98 4.49
CA ASP A 112 -3.50 9.63 3.95
C ASP A 112 -4.92 9.03 3.87
N VAL A 113 -5.45 8.90 2.66
CA VAL A 113 -6.85 8.47 2.42
C VAL A 113 -6.92 7.16 1.64
N PHE A 114 -8.02 6.42 1.83
CA PHE A 114 -8.32 5.23 1.03
C PHE A 114 -8.88 5.64 -0.33
N VAL A 115 -8.27 5.13 -1.39
CA VAL A 115 -8.66 5.35 -2.79
C VAL A 115 -9.00 4.00 -3.42
N PRO A 116 -10.10 3.89 -4.18
CA PRO A 116 -10.42 2.69 -4.95
C PRO A 116 -9.29 2.29 -5.92
N MET A 117 -8.95 1.00 -5.97
CA MET A 117 -7.86 0.52 -6.83
C MET A 117 -8.13 0.68 -8.33
N ASP A 118 -9.40 0.63 -8.72
CA ASP A 118 -9.84 0.85 -10.10
C ASP A 118 -9.67 2.29 -10.57
N GLU A 119 -9.53 3.25 -9.64
CA GLU A 119 -9.13 4.64 -9.94
C GLU A 119 -7.61 4.86 -10.00
N LEU A 120 -6.82 3.88 -9.53
CA LEU A 120 -5.35 3.96 -9.49
C LEU A 120 -4.70 3.11 -10.59
N PHE A 121 -5.23 1.91 -10.83
CA PHE A 121 -4.64 0.91 -11.70
C PHE A 121 -5.53 0.65 -12.91
N HIS A 122 -5.18 1.26 -14.04
CA HIS A 122 -5.85 1.02 -15.32
C HIS A 122 -5.04 0.07 -16.22
N THR A 123 -3.76 -0.14 -15.91
CA THR A 123 -2.85 -0.98 -16.71
C THR A 123 -1.94 -1.82 -15.82
N SER A 124 -1.51 -2.98 -16.31
CA SER A 124 -0.55 -3.84 -15.58
C SER A 124 0.78 -3.14 -15.29
N ASN A 125 1.22 -2.27 -16.20
CA ASN A 125 2.46 -1.49 -16.03
C ASN A 125 2.38 -0.54 -14.82
N GLN A 126 1.21 0.01 -14.50
CA GLN A 126 1.04 0.85 -13.31
C GLN A 126 1.19 0.03 -12.03
N ILE A 127 0.69 -1.21 -12.02
CA ILE A 127 0.86 -2.14 -10.89
C ILE A 127 2.35 -2.45 -10.71
N GLU A 128 3.05 -2.83 -11.77
CA GLU A 128 4.47 -3.16 -11.72
C GLU A 128 5.33 -1.98 -11.25
N LYS A 129 5.03 -0.76 -11.70
CA LYS A 129 5.72 0.47 -11.25
C LYS A 129 5.44 0.77 -9.79
N PHE A 130 4.20 0.56 -9.33
CA PHE A 130 3.85 0.72 -7.92
C PHE A 130 4.63 -0.27 -7.05
N LEU A 131 4.58 -1.57 -7.35
CA LEU A 131 5.34 -2.61 -6.62
C LEU A 131 6.85 -2.31 -6.67
N LYS A 132 7.36 -1.93 -7.85
CA LYS A 132 8.67 -1.30 -8.14
C LYS A 132 9.09 -0.28 -7.08
N THR A 133 8.21 0.68 -6.86
CA THR A 133 8.43 1.85 -6.02
C THR A 133 8.45 1.47 -4.56
N ILE A 134 7.50 0.62 -4.13
CA ILE A 134 7.44 0.13 -2.75
C ILE A 134 8.66 -0.73 -2.42
N GLU A 135 9.06 -1.64 -3.30
CA GLU A 135 10.26 -2.48 -3.10
C GLU A 135 11.52 -1.61 -2.93
N GLY A 136 11.68 -0.61 -3.80
CA GLY A 136 12.79 0.32 -3.72
C GLY A 136 12.79 1.15 -2.44
N ALA A 137 11.61 1.56 -1.96
CA ALA A 137 11.46 2.26 -0.69
C ALA A 137 11.90 1.36 0.48
N THR A 138 11.34 0.16 0.56
CA THR A 138 11.68 -0.84 1.60
C THR A 138 13.18 -1.10 1.64
N TYR A 139 13.83 -1.30 0.50
CA TYR A 139 15.27 -1.55 0.46
C TYR A 139 16.10 -0.37 0.99
N ARG A 140 15.70 0.87 0.67
CA ARG A 140 16.43 2.07 1.13
C ARG A 140 16.15 2.42 2.59
N LEU A 141 14.97 2.07 3.11
CA LEU A 141 14.60 2.35 4.50
C LEU A 141 15.23 1.38 5.51
N ARG A 142 15.66 0.20 5.05
CA ARG A 142 16.42 -0.78 5.84
C ARG A 142 17.90 -0.44 6.04
N GLN A 143 18.43 0.53 5.28
CA GLN A 143 19.85 0.92 5.29
C GLN A 143 20.10 2.07 6.25
#